data_AF-A0A1V5B746-F1
#
_entry.id   AF-A0A1V5B746-F1
#
_cell.length_a   1.000
_cell.length_b   1.000
_cell.length_c   1.000
_cell.angle_alpha   90.00
_cell.angle_beta   90.00
_cell.angle_gamma   90.00
#
_symmetry.space_group_name_H-M   'P 1'
#
loop_
_entity.id
_entity.type
_entity.pdbx_description
1 polymer ?
#
loop_
_entity_poly.entity_id
_entity_poly.type
_entity_poly.pdbx_seq_one_letter_code
_entity_poly.pdbx_strand_id
1 'polypeptide(L)' 'MIIETGISVIGLDEKDTAMLVRVSKQFGLDFDDAYQYTAAEKYGLHILSFDSDFDGTEKGRMIPA' A
#
# COMPACT_ATOMS: atom_id res chain seq x y z
N MET A 1 -8.68 17.23 3.92
CA MET A 1 -7.45 17.53 4.68
C MET A 1 -6.46 18.12 3.71
N ILE A 2 -5.96 19.33 3.95
CA ILE A 2 -4.91 19.93 3.11
C ILE A 2 -3.63 19.85 3.93
N ILE A 3 -2.62 19.16 3.40
CA ILE A 3 -1.29 19.08 4.00
C ILE A 3 -0.37 19.90 3.08
N GLU A 4 -0.02 21.13 3.47
CA GLU A 4 0.93 21.97 2.73
C GLU A 4 2.38 21.54 3.02
N THR A 5 2.78 20.34 2.59
CA THR A 5 4.12 19.82 2.87
C THR A 5 4.79 19.16 1.66
N GLY A 6 4.28 19.35 0.44
CA GLY A 6 4.74 18.60 -0.73
C GLY A 6 4.34 17.12 -0.70
N ILE A 7 3.53 16.72 0.28
CA ILE A 7 2.98 15.36 0.43
C ILE A 7 1.56 15.35 -0.13
N SER A 8 1.29 14.41 -1.03
CA SER A 8 -0.05 14.11 -1.50
C SER A 8 -0.62 12.94 -0.69
N VAL A 9 -1.84 13.11 -0.16
CA VAL A 9 -2.57 12.02 0.48
C VAL A 9 -3.43 11.34 -0.58
N ILE A 10 -3.24 10.04 -0.76
CA ILE A 10 -4.04 9.19 -1.63
C ILE A 10 -4.91 8.26 -0.77
N GLY A 11 -5.94 7.69 -1.38
CA GLY A 11 -6.82 6.73 -0.72
C GLY A 11 -7.47 5.81 -1.72
N LEU A 12 -7.97 4.69 -1.22
CA LEU A 12 -8.83 3.78 -1.96
C LEU A 12 -10.28 4.25 -1.89
N ASP A 13 -11.04 4.00 -2.95
CA ASP A 13 -12.49 4.18 -3.00
C ASP A 13 -13.21 2.87 -2.64
N GLU A 14 -14.53 2.92 -2.48
CA GLU A 14 -15.33 1.77 -2.05
C GLU A 14 -15.19 0.55 -2.96
N LYS A 15 -14.93 0.77 -4.26
CA LYS A 15 -14.85 -0.27 -5.29
C LYS A 15 -13.54 -1.05 -5.20
N ASP A 16 -12.52 -0.46 -4.59
CA ASP A 16 -11.22 -1.12 -4.38
C ASP A 16 -11.26 -2.17 -3.26
N THR A 17 -12.31 -2.20 -2.44
CA THR A 17 -12.40 -3.12 -1.28
C THR A 17 -12.23 -4.58 -1.68
N ALA A 18 -12.76 -4.98 -2.84
CA ALA A 18 -12.58 -6.35 -3.34
C ALA A 18 -11.11 -6.67 -3.68
N MET A 19 -10.38 -5.69 -4.24
CA MET A 19 -8.95 -5.83 -4.51
C MET A 19 -8.15 -5.90 -3.20
N LEU A 20 -8.47 -5.04 -2.23
CA LEU A 20 -7.82 -5.05 -0.91
C LEU A 20 -7.93 -6.42 -0.23
N VAL A 21 -9.12 -7.01 -0.22
CA VAL A 21 -9.31 -8.35 0.37
C VAL A 21 -8.51 -9.41 -0.39
N ARG A 22 -8.38 -9.27 -1.73
CA ARG A 22 -7.55 -10.16 -2.54
C ARG A 22 -6.07 -10.03 -2.18
N VAL A 23 -5.56 -8.80 -2.10
CA VAL A 23 -4.16 -8.49 -1.75
C VAL A 23 -3.80 -9.03 -0.37
N SER A 24 -4.64 -8.76 0.65
CA SER A 24 -4.46 -9.28 2.01
C SER A 24 -4.33 -10.82 1.99
N LYS A 25 -5.24 -11.52 1.31
CA LYS A 25 -5.20 -12.98 1.22
C LYS A 25 -4.04 -13.52 0.38
N GLN A 26 -3.68 -12.82 -0.69
CA GLN A 26 -2.64 -13.26 -1.62
C GLN A 26 -1.25 -13.20 -0.96
N PHE A 27 -0.98 -12.13 -0.20
CA PHE A 27 0.33 -11.88 0.38
C PHE A 27 0.39 -12.10 1.89
N GLY A 28 -0.74 -12.42 2.53
CA GLY A 28 -0.80 -12.63 3.98
C GLY A 28 -0.69 -11.34 4.80
N LEU A 29 -0.93 -10.19 4.18
CA LEU A 29 -0.86 -8.87 4.83
C LEU A 29 -2.07 -8.65 5.73
N ASP A 30 -1.86 -7.93 6.84
CA ASP A 30 -2.96 -7.41 7.64
C ASP A 30 -3.73 -6.30 6.90
N PHE A 31 -4.73 -5.70 7.57
CA PHE A 31 -5.62 -4.79 6.88
C PHE A 31 -4.92 -3.51 6.40
N ASP A 32 -4.12 -2.87 7.25
CA ASP A 32 -3.45 -1.63 6.91
C ASP A 32 -2.32 -1.84 5.91
N ASP A 33 -1.54 -2.92 6.01
CA ASP A 33 -0.54 -3.22 5.00
C ASP A 33 -1.16 -3.58 3.66
N ALA A 34 -2.24 -4.37 3.65
CA ALA A 34 -2.98 -4.64 2.43
C ALA A 34 -3.58 -3.38 1.82
N TYR A 35 -4.06 -2.44 2.64
CA TYR A 35 -4.57 -1.15 2.18
C TYR A 35 -3.45 -0.32 1.52
N GLN A 36 -2.31 -0.18 2.20
CA GLN A 36 -1.16 0.55 1.70
C GLN A 36 -0.63 -0.05 0.40
N TYR A 37 -0.50 -1.38 0.34
CA TYR A 37 -0.07 -2.08 -0.88
C TYR A 37 -1.07 -1.92 -2.03
N THR A 38 -2.36 -2.07 -1.76
CA THR A 38 -3.40 -1.89 -2.78
C THR A 38 -3.40 -0.45 -3.31
N ALA A 39 -3.19 0.55 -2.46
CA ALA A 39 -3.06 1.93 -2.88
C ALA A 39 -1.81 2.14 -3.75
N ALA A 40 -0.66 1.61 -3.34
CA ALA A 40 0.56 1.69 -4.13
C ALA A 40 0.40 1.02 -5.51
N GLU A 41 -0.27 -0.13 -5.58
CA GLU A 41 -0.60 -0.80 -6.85
C GLU A 41 -1.51 0.05 -7.74
N LYS A 42 -2.64 0.53 -7.21
CA LYS A 42 -3.63 1.31 -7.97
C LYS A 42 -3.03 2.57 -8.59
N TYR A 43 -2.14 3.24 -7.87
CA TYR A 43 -1.52 4.49 -8.30
C TYR A 43 -0.14 4.31 -8.96
N GLY A 44 0.33 3.07 -9.12
CA GLY A 44 1.63 2.78 -9.76
C GLY A 44 2.83 3.29 -8.97
N LEU A 45 2.75 3.29 -7.64
CA LEU A 45 3.78 3.79 -6.72
C LEU A 45 4.63 2.65 -6.14
N HIS A 46 5.73 3.03 -5.47
CA HIS A 46 6.55 2.16 -4.64
C HIS A 46 6.24 2.39 -3.16
N ILE A 47 6.34 1.34 -2.35
CA ILE A 47 6.27 1.45 -0.89
C ILE A 47 7.68 1.69 -0.36
N LEU A 48 7.83 2.74 0.42
CA LEU A 48 9.03 3.01 1.21
C LEU A 48 8.70 2.70 2.68
N SER A 49 9.26 1.63 3.23
CA SER A 49 8.90 1.15 4.57
C SER A 49 10.04 0.38 5.25
N PHE A 50 10.06 0.39 6.58
CA PHE A 50 10.87 -0.52 7.41
C PHE A 50 10.09 -1.77 7.84
N ASP A 51 8.83 -1.90 7.45
CA ASP A 51 8.04 -3.11 7.68
C ASP A 51 8.40 -4.20 6.67
N SER A 52 8.83 -5.37 7.15
CA SER A 52 9.26 -6.48 6.30
C SER A 52 8.11 -7.26 5.68
N ASP A 53 6.87 -7.03 6.11
CA ASP A 53 5.74 -7.78 5.60
C ASP A 53 5.51 -7.52 4.10
N PHE A 54 5.96 -6.36 3.61
CA PHE A 54 6.01 -6.04 2.18
C PHE A 54 7.05 -6.83 1.38
N ASP A 55 8.07 -7.44 1.99
CA ASP A 55 9.13 -8.19 1.28
C ASP A 55 8.57 -9.39 0.50
N GLY A 56 7.43 -9.95 0.94
CA GLY A 56 6.73 -11.06 0.29
C GLY A 56 5.80 -10.66 -0.85
N THR A 57 5.70 -9.36 -1.17
CA THR A 57 4.82 -8.84 -2.21
C THR A 57 5.52 -8.76 -3.57
N GLU A 58 4.75 -8.69 -4.66
CA GLU A 58 5.31 -8.62 -6.03
C GLU A 58 6.28 -7.44 -6.21
N LYS A 59 5.95 -6.27 -5.66
CA LYS A 59 6.79 -5.05 -5.77
C LYS A 59 7.83 -4.92 -4.66
N GLY A 60 7.70 -5.67 -3.57
CA GLY A 60 8.54 -5.49 -2.38
C GLY A 60 8.40 -4.09 -1.77
N ARG A 61 9.32 -3.77 -0.85
CA ARG A 61 9.54 -2.42 -0.33
C ARG A 61 10.88 -1.85 -0.77
N MET A 62 10.96 -0.53 -0.78
CA MET A 62 12.20 0.20 -0.65
C MET A 62 12.47 0.44 0.84
N ILE A 63 13.73 0.32 1.26
CA ILE A 63 14.15 0.63 2.62
C ILE A 63 14.66 2.08 2.64
N PRO A 64 14.18 2.94 3.57
CA PRO A 64 14.74 4.28 3.75
C PRO A 64 16.25 4.24 4.05
N ALA A 65 17.01 5.18 3.46
CA ALA A 65 18.45 5.34 3.66
C ALA A 65 18.81 5.99 5.00
#